data_AF-A0A3S3LVQ2-F1
#
_entry.id   AF-A0A3S3LVQ2-F1
#
_cell.length_a   1.000
_cell.length_b   1.000
_cell.length_c   1.000
_cell.angle_alpha   90.00
_cell.angle_beta   90.00
_cell.angle_gamma   90.00
#
_symmetry.space_group_name_H-M   'P 1'
#
loop_
_entity.id
_entity.type
_entity.pdbx_description
1 polymer ?
#
loop_
_entity_poly.entity_id
_entity_poly.type
_entity_poly.pdbx_seq_one_letter_code
_entity_poly.pdbx_strand_id
1 'polypeptide(L)'
;MNSTKTNHATERHHTRADASDYRVQAWPRLKAVVNPDGTGTLIVNGTHHPCKAASVDALRTGMTARAVTYARTLRRPVRMDVTDGPDAYRLAIRPEGYVQLLSDTGTINLHENLLVSEGPCRRCGHAQPVTLETCSACDVREPFSVKAPTGAERQASPERETVTEVDALAAVGGASTANAHEHLASGASTDTATLRTATLLLAFDAKRSMRVPGRVVLGRNPDPIDGRHPVAAVSPGRELSRTHATIDVDEMSRICVTDLGTLNGVTILDASPRQLIAGEPTLIDSGTRLLFGDVECTITLAFEERP
;
A
#
# COMPACT_ATOMS: atom_id res chain seq x y z
N MET A 1 -31.62 2.98 -68.71
CA MET A 1 -30.53 2.15 -68.15
C MET A 1 -30.18 2.74 -66.79
N ASN A 2 -30.74 2.16 -65.74
CA ASN A 2 -30.74 2.72 -64.38
C ASN A 2 -29.53 2.27 -63.57
N SER A 3 -28.95 3.25 -62.88
CA SER A 3 -28.22 3.24 -61.60
C SER A 3 -27.87 1.90 -60.95
N THR A 4 -26.59 1.71 -60.63
CA THR A 4 -26.18 1.41 -59.24
C THR A 4 -24.73 1.88 -59.02
N LYS A 5 -24.56 2.98 -58.26
CA LYS A 5 -23.28 3.37 -57.67
C LYS A 5 -23.18 2.70 -56.30
N THR A 6 -22.23 1.79 -56.15
CA THR A 6 -21.92 1.15 -54.87
C THR A 6 -20.98 2.07 -54.09
N ASN A 7 -21.51 2.76 -53.07
CA ASN A 7 -20.69 3.50 -52.11
C ASN A 7 -20.19 2.51 -51.06
N HIS A 8 -18.86 2.33 -51.01
CA HIS A 8 -18.19 1.73 -49.85
C HIS A 8 -18.24 2.72 -48.69
N ALA A 9 -19.15 2.48 -47.74
CA ALA A 9 -19.14 3.13 -46.44
C ALA A 9 -18.03 2.49 -45.58
N THR A 10 -17.00 3.27 -45.29
CA THR A 10 -15.97 2.95 -44.29
C THR A 10 -16.62 3.06 -42.91
N GLU A 11 -17.00 1.93 -42.32
CA GLU A 11 -17.44 1.86 -40.92
C GLU A 11 -16.24 2.13 -40.02
N ARG A 12 -16.17 3.37 -39.51
CA ARG A 12 -15.32 3.71 -38.38
C ARG A 12 -15.94 3.05 -37.15
N HIS A 13 -15.37 1.93 -36.70
CA HIS A 13 -15.61 1.40 -35.38
C HIS A 13 -15.10 2.41 -34.34
N HIS A 14 -15.96 3.34 -33.93
CA HIS A 14 -15.82 3.99 -32.65
C HIS A 14 -16.22 2.97 -31.59
N THR A 15 -15.22 2.31 -31.01
CA THR A 15 -15.35 1.50 -29.81
C THR A 15 -15.91 2.40 -28.72
N ARG A 16 -17.22 2.26 -28.47
CA ARG A 16 -17.90 2.83 -27.32
C ARG A 16 -17.16 2.33 -26.08
N ALA A 17 -16.58 3.24 -25.29
CA ALA A 17 -15.95 2.91 -24.01
C ALA A 17 -16.93 2.01 -23.23
N ASP A 18 -16.52 0.77 -23.01
CA ASP A 18 -17.38 -0.23 -22.41
C ASP A 18 -17.63 0.18 -20.96
N ALA A 19 -18.88 0.17 -20.53
CA ALA A 19 -19.29 0.60 -19.18
C ALA A 19 -18.83 -0.37 -18.07
N SER A 20 -17.94 -1.31 -18.41
CA SER A 20 -17.38 -2.39 -17.60
C SER A 20 -15.96 -2.10 -17.08
N ASP A 21 -15.33 -1.01 -17.55
CA ASP A 21 -13.98 -0.61 -17.15
C ASP A 21 -13.99 0.12 -15.80
N TYR A 22 -13.41 -0.52 -14.79
CA TYR A 22 -13.21 0.05 -13.46
C TYR A 22 -11.80 0.61 -13.33
N ARG A 23 -11.70 1.89 -12.97
CA ARG A 23 -10.42 2.54 -12.67
C ARG A 23 -9.93 2.13 -11.28
N VAL A 24 -8.80 1.44 -11.23
CA VAL A 24 -8.18 1.04 -9.95
C VAL A 24 -7.39 2.20 -9.38
N GLN A 25 -7.71 2.57 -8.15
CA GLN A 25 -7.05 3.69 -7.50
C GLN A 25 -5.57 3.41 -7.27
N ALA A 26 -4.73 4.43 -7.47
CA ALA A 26 -3.29 4.35 -7.24
C ALA A 26 -2.90 4.24 -5.75
N TRP A 27 -3.86 4.42 -4.85
CA TRP A 27 -3.68 4.27 -3.41
C TRP A 27 -4.50 3.06 -2.90
N PRO A 28 -4.04 2.31 -1.88
CA PRO A 28 -2.72 2.38 -1.26
C PRO A 28 -1.64 2.02 -2.28
N ARG A 29 -0.43 2.54 -2.07
CA ARG A 29 0.69 2.21 -2.95
C ARG A 29 1.28 0.90 -2.47
N LEU A 30 0.97 -0.17 -3.18
CA LEU A 30 1.56 -1.48 -2.96
C LEU A 30 2.64 -1.70 -4.02
N LYS A 31 3.86 -2.02 -3.59
CA LYS A 31 4.92 -2.48 -4.48
C LYS A 31 5.45 -3.82 -3.99
N ALA A 32 5.66 -4.76 -4.89
CA ALA A 32 6.26 -6.05 -4.60
C ALA A 32 7.57 -6.19 -5.36
N VAL A 33 8.66 -6.45 -4.65
CA VAL A 33 9.94 -6.85 -5.23
C VAL A 33 10.16 -8.32 -4.95
N VAL A 34 10.25 -9.13 -5.99
CA VAL A 34 10.39 -10.59 -5.93
C VAL A 34 11.78 -10.97 -6.44
N ASN A 35 12.55 -11.65 -5.60
CA ASN A 35 13.86 -12.18 -5.95
C ASN A 35 13.76 -13.67 -6.33
N PRO A 36 14.66 -14.18 -7.19
CA PRO A 36 14.64 -15.57 -7.66
C PRO A 36 14.97 -16.60 -6.56
N ASP A 37 15.46 -16.17 -5.40
CA ASP A 37 15.80 -17.03 -4.25
C ASP A 37 14.63 -17.24 -3.27
N GLY A 38 13.43 -16.73 -3.60
CA GLY A 38 12.25 -16.79 -2.73
C GLY A 38 12.26 -15.74 -1.60
N THR A 39 13.14 -14.75 -1.66
CA THR A 39 13.09 -13.54 -0.83
C THR A 39 12.49 -12.36 -1.59
N GLY A 40 12.07 -11.33 -0.86
CA GLY A 40 11.53 -10.14 -1.49
C GLY A 40 11.21 -9.04 -0.49
N THR A 41 10.61 -7.96 -0.97
CA THR A 41 10.08 -6.90 -0.10
C THR A 41 8.73 -6.46 -0.61
N LEU A 42 7.73 -6.48 0.27
CA LEU A 42 6.45 -5.82 0.04
C LEU A 42 6.53 -4.42 0.65
N ILE A 43 6.31 -3.39 -0.17
CA ILE A 43 6.32 -1.99 0.26
C ILE A 43 4.87 -1.50 0.28
N VAL A 44 4.41 -1.04 1.44
CA VAL A 44 3.03 -0.57 1.65
C VAL A 44 3.07 0.88 2.11
N ASN A 45 2.59 1.80 1.28
CA ASN A 45 2.64 3.24 1.54
C ASN A 45 4.04 3.74 1.96
N GLY A 46 5.09 3.17 1.36
CA GLY A 46 6.49 3.48 1.66
C GLY A 46 7.11 2.68 2.81
N THR A 47 6.32 1.92 3.58
CA THR A 47 6.82 1.04 4.64
C THR A 47 7.32 -0.27 4.04
N HIS A 48 8.57 -0.66 4.34
CA HIS A 48 9.17 -1.89 3.82
C HIS A 48 8.87 -3.08 4.73
N HIS A 49 8.31 -4.14 4.15
CA HIS A 49 8.06 -5.41 4.81
C HIS A 49 8.91 -6.50 4.14
N PRO A 50 10.03 -6.92 4.75
CA PRO A 50 10.84 -8.01 4.22
C PRO A 50 10.02 -9.31 4.15
N CYS A 51 10.17 -10.04 3.05
CA CYS A 51 9.43 -11.26 2.80
C CYS A 51 10.36 -12.43 2.49
N LYS A 52 9.96 -13.64 2.92
CA LYS A 52 10.64 -14.90 2.60
C LYS A 52 9.62 -16.05 2.51
N ALA A 53 9.79 -16.90 1.50
CA ALA A 53 8.99 -18.11 1.32
C ALA A 53 9.87 -19.31 0.93
N ALA A 54 9.28 -20.50 0.87
CA ALA A 54 9.97 -21.73 0.46
C ALA A 54 10.26 -21.79 -1.05
N SER A 55 9.54 -21.00 -1.85
CA SER A 55 9.72 -20.89 -3.30
C SER A 55 9.28 -19.51 -3.79
N VAL A 56 9.68 -19.14 -5.00
CA VAL A 56 9.26 -17.88 -5.63
C VAL A 56 7.74 -17.85 -5.83
N ASP A 57 7.12 -18.97 -6.21
CA ASP A 57 5.66 -19.04 -6.36
C ASP A 57 4.95 -18.85 -5.02
N ALA A 58 5.43 -19.46 -3.95
CA ALA A 58 4.88 -19.23 -2.61
C ALA A 58 5.06 -17.77 -2.16
N LEU A 59 6.15 -17.11 -2.56
CA LEU A 59 6.38 -15.69 -2.30
C LEU A 59 5.35 -14.82 -3.03
N ARG A 60 5.13 -15.06 -4.33
CA ARG A 60 4.12 -14.37 -5.14
C ARG A 60 2.72 -14.56 -4.56
N THR A 61 2.34 -15.79 -4.24
CA THR A 61 1.05 -16.11 -3.60
C THR A 61 0.91 -15.36 -2.28
N GLY A 62 1.93 -15.33 -1.43
CA GLY A 62 1.86 -14.65 -0.13
C GLY A 62 1.75 -13.13 -0.24
N MET A 63 2.48 -12.51 -1.17
CA MET A 63 2.34 -11.07 -1.47
C MET A 63 0.95 -10.75 -2.02
N THR A 64 0.41 -11.58 -2.91
CA THR A 64 -0.97 -11.48 -3.40
C THR A 64 -1.98 -11.62 -2.26
N ALA A 65 -1.86 -12.65 -1.41
CA ALA A 65 -2.76 -12.86 -0.28
C ALA A 65 -2.78 -11.65 0.67
N ARG A 66 -1.60 -11.05 0.92
CA ARG A 66 -1.49 -9.83 1.71
C ARG A 66 -2.18 -8.64 1.04
N ALA A 67 -2.03 -8.49 -0.27
CA ALA A 67 -2.75 -7.45 -1.02
C ALA A 67 -4.27 -7.68 -1.05
N VAL A 68 -4.73 -8.93 -1.08
CA VAL A 68 -6.16 -9.30 -0.93
C VAL A 68 -6.68 -8.86 0.44
N THR A 69 -5.90 -9.04 1.51
CA THR A 69 -6.27 -8.49 2.84
C THR A 69 -6.49 -6.98 2.77
N TYR A 70 -5.59 -6.22 2.12
CA TYR A 70 -5.79 -4.78 1.94
C TYR A 70 -7.02 -4.45 1.08
N ALA A 71 -7.26 -5.19 0.00
CA ALA A 71 -8.45 -5.02 -0.82
C ALA A 71 -9.74 -5.26 -0.03
N ARG A 72 -9.78 -6.29 0.83
CA ARG A 72 -10.91 -6.60 1.72
C ARG A 72 -11.12 -5.50 2.76
N THR A 73 -10.06 -5.05 3.42
CA THR A 73 -10.13 -3.94 4.38
C THR A 73 -10.68 -2.67 3.73
N LEU A 74 -10.20 -2.35 2.53
CA LEU A 74 -10.65 -1.19 1.78
C LEU A 74 -11.95 -1.43 1.00
N ARG A 75 -12.46 -2.66 0.98
CA ARG A 75 -13.67 -3.07 0.23
C ARG A 75 -13.66 -2.62 -1.24
N ARG A 76 -12.51 -2.70 -1.91
CA ARG A 76 -12.35 -2.37 -3.34
C ARG A 76 -11.06 -2.97 -3.92
N PRO A 77 -10.92 -3.06 -5.26
CA PRO A 77 -9.66 -3.43 -5.89
C PRO A 77 -8.51 -2.49 -5.48
N VAL A 78 -7.33 -3.08 -5.28
CA VAL A 78 -6.08 -2.35 -5.02
C VAL A 78 -5.10 -2.58 -6.16
N ARG A 79 -4.29 -1.57 -6.44
CA ARG A 79 -3.19 -1.66 -7.40
C ARG A 79 -1.93 -2.15 -6.70
N MET A 80 -1.20 -3.07 -7.32
CA MET A 80 0.12 -3.49 -6.91
C MET A 80 1.08 -3.42 -8.09
N ASP A 81 2.16 -2.65 -7.93
CA ASP A 81 3.27 -2.62 -8.90
C ASP A 81 4.24 -3.76 -8.52
N VAL A 82 4.54 -4.66 -9.45
CA VAL A 82 5.38 -5.84 -9.21
C VAL A 82 6.67 -5.72 -10.03
N THR A 83 7.80 -5.98 -9.39
CA THR A 83 9.11 -6.21 -10.02
C THR A 83 9.53 -7.64 -9.71
N ASP A 84 9.66 -8.45 -10.76
CA ASP A 84 9.92 -9.88 -10.70
C ASP A 84 11.11 -10.18 -11.61
N GLY A 85 12.31 -10.18 -11.04
CA GLY A 85 13.54 -10.19 -11.83
C GLY A 85 13.60 -9.00 -12.81
N PRO A 86 13.76 -9.24 -14.12
CA PRO A 86 13.79 -8.17 -15.12
C PRO A 86 12.39 -7.62 -15.46
N ASP A 87 11.33 -8.32 -15.08
CA ASP A 87 9.97 -7.99 -15.48
C ASP A 87 9.32 -7.01 -14.50
N ALA A 88 8.61 -6.03 -15.04
CA ALA A 88 7.81 -5.10 -14.25
C ALA A 88 6.40 -5.01 -14.83
N TYR A 89 5.40 -5.26 -13.98
CA TYR A 89 3.99 -5.24 -14.38
C TYR A 89 3.11 -4.72 -13.25
N ARG A 90 1.88 -4.33 -13.60
CA ARG A 90 0.91 -3.77 -12.66
C ARG A 90 -0.27 -4.72 -12.55
N LEU A 91 -0.66 -5.02 -11.32
CA LEU A 91 -1.80 -5.88 -11.03
C LEU A 91 -2.91 -5.08 -10.35
N ALA A 92 -4.15 -5.43 -10.68
CA ALA A 92 -5.29 -5.19 -9.81
C ALA A 92 -5.59 -6.45 -9.00
N ILE A 93 -5.77 -6.27 -7.70
CA ILE A 93 -6.09 -7.34 -6.77
C ILE A 93 -7.43 -7.02 -6.12
N ARG A 94 -8.41 -7.90 -6.32
CA ARG A 94 -9.78 -7.69 -5.84
C ARG A 94 -10.00 -8.28 -4.45
N PRO A 95 -10.99 -7.80 -3.67
CA PRO A 95 -11.32 -8.35 -2.36
C PRO A 95 -11.63 -9.85 -2.36
N GLU A 96 -12.13 -10.37 -3.47
CA GLU A 96 -12.51 -11.77 -3.66
C GLU A 96 -11.32 -12.68 -4.03
N GLY A 97 -10.12 -12.12 -4.18
CA GLY A 97 -8.91 -12.88 -4.51
C GLY A 97 -8.64 -13.05 -6.01
N TYR A 98 -9.37 -12.34 -6.87
CA TYR A 98 -9.07 -12.25 -8.29
C TYR A 98 -7.88 -11.32 -8.55
N VAL A 99 -7.01 -11.74 -9.47
CA VAL A 99 -5.82 -10.98 -9.88
C VAL A 99 -5.88 -10.76 -11.38
N GLN A 100 -5.68 -9.51 -11.81
CA GLN A 100 -5.75 -9.12 -13.20
C GLN A 100 -4.62 -8.15 -13.54
N LEU A 101 -4.06 -8.23 -14.74
CA LEU A 101 -3.15 -7.20 -15.24
C LEU A 101 -3.89 -5.87 -15.39
N LEU A 102 -3.26 -4.81 -14.91
CA LEU A 102 -3.77 -3.46 -15.03
C LEU A 102 -3.46 -2.93 -16.43
N SER A 103 -4.44 -2.35 -17.11
CA SER A 103 -4.21 -1.66 -18.37
C SER A 103 -3.27 -0.46 -18.18
N ASP A 104 -2.74 0.07 -19.28
CA ASP A 104 -1.88 1.25 -19.22
C ASP A 104 -2.59 2.47 -18.63
N THR A 105 -3.90 2.58 -18.84
CA THR A 105 -4.78 3.64 -18.32
C THR A 105 -5.21 3.41 -16.85
N GLY A 106 -4.81 2.29 -16.25
CA GLY A 106 -5.11 1.95 -14.86
C GLY A 106 -6.50 1.34 -14.66
N THR A 107 -7.08 0.72 -15.68
CA THR A 107 -8.41 0.10 -15.65
C THR A 107 -8.35 -1.42 -15.65
N ILE A 108 -9.45 -2.03 -15.21
CA ILE A 108 -9.74 -3.47 -15.30
C ILE A 108 -11.19 -3.69 -15.72
N ASN A 109 -11.48 -4.87 -16.29
CA ASN A 109 -12.85 -5.28 -16.56
C ASN A 109 -13.40 -6.08 -15.37
N LEU A 110 -14.34 -5.51 -14.61
CA LEU A 110 -14.90 -6.17 -13.42
C LEU A 110 -15.68 -7.46 -13.72
N HIS A 111 -16.19 -7.61 -14.94
CA HIS A 111 -16.99 -8.77 -15.35
C HIS A 111 -16.16 -9.88 -16.00
N GLU A 112 -14.84 -9.71 -16.08
CA GLU A 112 -13.96 -10.77 -16.54
C GLU A 112 -14.07 -11.99 -15.61
N ASN A 113 -14.30 -13.15 -16.22
CA ASN A 113 -14.47 -14.41 -15.50
C ASN A 113 -13.08 -14.96 -15.12
N LEU A 114 -12.57 -14.49 -13.98
CA LEU A 114 -11.28 -14.90 -13.43
C LEU A 114 -11.46 -16.00 -12.39
N LEU A 115 -10.42 -16.82 -12.22
CA LEU A 115 -10.34 -17.74 -11.09
C LEU A 115 -9.73 -17.04 -9.89
N VAL A 116 -10.20 -17.40 -8.70
CA VAL A 116 -9.59 -16.95 -7.45
C VAL A 116 -8.17 -17.47 -7.42
N SER A 117 -7.22 -16.63 -7.03
CA SER A 117 -5.84 -17.06 -6.86
C SER A 117 -5.73 -18.07 -5.71
N GLU A 118 -4.93 -19.11 -5.92
CA GLU A 118 -4.68 -20.14 -4.93
C GLU A 118 -3.17 -20.27 -4.65
N GLY A 119 -2.84 -20.97 -3.58
CA GLY A 119 -1.48 -21.48 -3.39
C GLY A 119 -1.33 -22.34 -2.15
N PRO A 120 -0.10 -22.74 -1.82
CA PRO A 120 0.16 -23.68 -0.74
C PRO A 120 0.16 -23.00 0.64
N CYS A 121 -0.44 -23.66 1.62
CA CYS A 121 -0.27 -23.31 3.03
C CYS A 121 1.21 -23.37 3.45
N ARG A 122 1.71 -22.32 4.11
CA ARG A 122 3.09 -22.24 4.61
C ARG A 122 3.46 -23.34 5.62
N ARG A 123 2.48 -24.00 6.25
CA ARG A 123 2.71 -25.04 7.26
C ARG A 123 2.56 -26.45 6.72
N CYS A 124 1.46 -26.75 6.03
CA CYS A 124 1.15 -28.11 5.57
C CYS A 124 1.19 -28.29 4.05
N GLY A 125 1.40 -27.22 3.27
CA GLY A 125 1.43 -27.27 1.81
C GLY A 125 0.06 -27.40 1.12
N HIS A 126 -1.04 -27.55 1.87
CA HIS A 126 -2.38 -27.67 1.30
C HIS A 126 -2.74 -26.46 0.43
N ALA A 127 -3.08 -26.72 -0.83
CA ALA A 127 -3.50 -25.70 -1.80
C ALA A 127 -4.90 -25.20 -1.44
N GLN A 128 -5.08 -23.88 -1.39
CA GLN A 128 -6.36 -23.26 -1.07
C GLN A 128 -6.42 -21.80 -1.58
N PRO A 129 -7.62 -21.18 -1.61
CA PRO A 129 -7.77 -19.78 -2.01
C PRO A 129 -7.02 -18.81 -1.12
N VAL A 130 -6.41 -17.79 -1.72
CA VAL A 130 -5.65 -16.72 -1.02
C VAL A 130 -6.50 -15.86 -0.08
N THR A 131 -7.83 -15.99 -0.15
CA THR A 131 -8.79 -15.25 0.66
C THR A 131 -8.94 -15.81 2.08
N LEU A 132 -8.50 -17.04 2.34
CA LEU A 132 -8.66 -17.69 3.64
C LEU A 132 -7.68 -17.14 4.69
N GLU A 133 -8.22 -16.81 5.86
CA GLU A 133 -7.45 -16.28 7.00
C GLU A 133 -6.86 -17.40 7.89
N THR A 134 -7.39 -18.62 7.76
CA THR A 134 -6.94 -19.85 8.43
C THR A 134 -6.87 -20.99 7.44
N CYS A 135 -5.87 -21.86 7.57
CA CYS A 135 -5.78 -23.03 6.71
C CYS A 135 -6.91 -24.02 6.97
N SER A 136 -7.67 -24.39 5.94
CA SER A 136 -8.76 -25.39 6.03
C SER A 136 -8.31 -26.80 6.45
N ALA A 137 -7.02 -27.11 6.34
CA ALA A 137 -6.47 -28.45 6.62
C ALA A 137 -5.65 -28.54 7.92
N CYS A 138 -5.05 -27.44 8.40
CA CYS A 138 -4.18 -27.48 9.59
C CYS A 138 -4.37 -26.29 10.55
N ASP A 139 -5.40 -25.48 10.32
CA ASP A 139 -5.84 -24.34 11.15
C ASP A 139 -4.79 -23.25 11.41
N VAL A 140 -3.65 -23.27 10.71
CA VAL A 140 -2.65 -22.20 10.85
C VAL A 140 -3.24 -20.87 10.39
N ARG A 141 -3.10 -19.84 11.22
CA ARG A 141 -3.48 -18.46 10.88
C ARG A 141 -2.51 -17.86 9.88
N GLU A 142 -3.03 -16.98 9.02
CA GLU A 142 -2.31 -16.39 7.89
C GLU A 142 -1.58 -17.49 7.08
N PRO A 143 -2.31 -18.40 6.41
CA PRO A 143 -1.72 -19.57 5.76
C PRO A 143 -0.71 -19.22 4.67
N PHE A 144 -0.78 -18.02 4.10
CA PHE A 144 0.12 -17.52 3.07
C PHE A 144 1.11 -16.46 3.58
N SER A 145 1.26 -16.33 4.90
CA SER A 145 2.16 -15.32 5.47
C SER A 145 3.59 -15.54 4.98
N VAL A 146 4.16 -14.52 4.34
CA VAL A 146 5.54 -14.47 3.87
C VAL A 146 6.39 -13.47 4.66
N LYS A 147 5.89 -12.96 5.78
CA LYS A 147 6.63 -12.04 6.65
C LYS A 147 7.94 -12.72 7.07
N ALA A 148 9.08 -12.12 6.75
CA ALA A 148 10.35 -12.61 7.25
C ALA A 148 10.42 -12.35 8.76
N PRO A 149 10.95 -13.29 9.57
CA PRO A 149 11.19 -13.04 10.98
C PRO A 149 12.12 -11.83 11.11
N THR A 150 11.73 -10.85 11.93
CA THR A 150 12.64 -9.77 12.30
C THR A 150 13.80 -10.39 13.10
N GLY A 151 15.00 -9.85 12.96
CA GLY A 151 16.24 -10.45 13.49
C GLY A 151 16.28 -10.75 15.00
N ALA A 152 15.22 -10.44 15.75
CA ALA A 152 15.05 -10.78 17.16
C ALA A 152 14.57 -12.23 17.42
N GLU A 153 14.01 -12.94 16.44
CA GLU A 153 13.48 -14.31 16.65
C GLU A 153 14.50 -15.43 16.33
N ARG A 154 15.78 -15.10 16.15
CA ARG A 154 16.82 -16.05 15.70
C ARG A 154 17.42 -16.95 16.79
N GLN A 155 16.86 -17.03 17.99
CA GLN A 155 17.41 -17.90 19.05
C GLN A 155 16.32 -18.71 19.78
N ALA A 156 15.92 -19.81 19.14
CA ALA A 156 15.44 -21.00 19.83
C ALA A 156 15.65 -22.23 18.94
N SER A 157 16.91 -22.66 18.79
CA SER A 157 17.26 -24.04 18.44
C SER A 157 18.66 -24.32 18.98
N PRO A 158 18.89 -25.45 19.68
CA PRO A 158 20.09 -25.64 20.49
C PRO A 158 21.34 -25.95 19.65
N GLU A 159 22.47 -25.57 20.24
CA GLU A 159 23.84 -25.66 19.76
C GLU A 159 24.23 -27.00 19.13
N ARG A 160 25.02 -26.90 18.05
CA ARG A 160 26.30 -27.63 17.99
C ARG A 160 27.40 -26.67 17.58
N GLU A 161 28.33 -26.52 18.51
CA GLU A 161 29.62 -25.87 18.39
C GLU A 161 30.38 -26.34 17.14
N THR A 162 31.06 -25.41 16.49
CA THR A 162 32.49 -25.59 16.18
C THR A 162 33.11 -24.20 16.00
N VAL A 163 33.99 -23.87 16.94
CA VAL A 163 34.82 -22.68 16.95
C VAL A 163 36.01 -22.93 16.02
N THR A 164 36.34 -21.97 15.16
CA THR A 164 37.73 -21.79 14.69
C THR A 164 37.98 -20.30 14.51
N GLU A 165 38.78 -19.75 15.41
CA GLU A 165 39.40 -18.44 15.32
C GLU A 165 40.40 -18.41 14.17
N VAL A 166 40.46 -17.28 13.46
CA VAL A 166 41.73 -16.70 13.01
C VAL A 166 41.61 -15.17 13.03
N ASP A 167 42.46 -14.57 13.86
CA ASP A 167 42.82 -13.16 13.91
C ASP A 167 43.43 -12.66 12.59
N ALA A 168 43.09 -11.42 12.19
CA ALA A 168 44.08 -10.44 11.70
C ALA A 168 43.47 -9.02 11.61
N LEU A 169 44.24 -8.07 12.16
CA LEU A 169 43.95 -6.67 12.41
C LEU A 169 44.12 -5.72 11.21
N ALA A 170 43.46 -4.56 11.36
CA ALA A 170 43.83 -3.19 10.88
C ALA A 170 43.75 -2.92 9.35
N ALA A 171 43.48 -1.71 8.84
CA ALA A 171 43.60 -0.34 9.35
C ALA A 171 42.73 0.68 8.55
N VAL A 172 42.18 1.67 9.26
CA VAL A 172 42.08 3.14 9.03
C VAL A 172 42.15 3.78 7.61
N GLY A 173 41.20 4.70 7.35
CA GLY A 173 41.31 5.89 6.47
C GLY A 173 40.61 5.76 5.11
N GLY A 174 39.86 6.72 4.56
CA GLY A 174 39.48 8.09 4.89
C GLY A 174 38.73 8.70 3.68
N ALA A 175 37.90 9.71 3.94
CA ALA A 175 37.43 10.79 3.06
C ALA A 175 36.67 10.52 1.72
N SER A 176 35.42 11.01 1.70
CA SER A 176 34.83 12.00 0.76
C SER A 176 35.00 11.83 -0.76
N THR A 177 33.87 11.77 -1.47
CA THR A 177 33.52 12.76 -2.51
C THR A 177 32.01 12.81 -2.75
N ALA A 178 31.49 14.03 -2.82
CA ALA A 178 30.19 14.39 -3.37
C ALA A 178 30.08 14.00 -4.85
N ASN A 179 28.86 13.72 -5.32
CA ASN A 179 28.46 14.07 -6.68
C ASN A 179 26.95 14.33 -6.72
N ALA A 180 26.64 15.59 -6.98
CA ALA A 180 25.35 16.06 -7.44
C ALA A 180 25.17 15.68 -8.90
N HIS A 181 23.97 15.22 -9.28
CA HIS A 181 23.52 15.25 -10.66
C HIS A 181 22.09 15.79 -10.69
N GLU A 182 22.00 17.06 -11.08
CA GLU A 182 20.82 17.63 -11.71
C GLU A 182 20.54 16.90 -13.02
N HIS A 183 19.28 16.51 -13.24
CA HIS A 183 18.73 16.38 -14.58
C HIS A 183 17.22 16.64 -14.57
N LEU A 184 16.91 17.88 -14.94
CA LEU A 184 15.88 18.29 -15.90
C LEU A 184 14.44 17.77 -15.70
N ALA A 185 13.62 18.70 -15.26
CA ALA A 185 12.20 18.79 -15.58
C ALA A 185 11.96 18.77 -17.10
N SER A 186 10.99 17.97 -17.55
CA SER A 186 10.11 18.34 -18.66
C SER A 186 8.84 17.52 -18.61
N GLY A 187 7.72 18.21 -18.77
CA GLY A 187 6.38 17.75 -18.41
C GLY A 187 5.71 16.76 -19.36
N ALA A 188 4.66 16.16 -18.81
CA ALA A 188 3.45 15.80 -19.54
C ALA A 188 2.28 15.80 -18.54
N SER A 189 1.66 16.96 -18.33
CA SER A 189 0.21 17.04 -18.15
C SER A 189 -0.42 16.41 -19.39
N THR A 190 -1.42 15.55 -19.31
CA THR A 190 -2.82 15.93 -19.06
C THR A 190 -3.61 14.63 -18.91
N ASP A 191 -4.29 14.43 -17.79
CA ASP A 191 -5.72 14.13 -17.82
C ASP A 191 -6.30 14.31 -16.40
N THR A 192 -6.75 15.53 -16.15
CA THR A 192 -7.33 15.96 -14.89
C THR A 192 -8.78 15.48 -14.86
N ALA A 193 -8.99 14.20 -14.57
CA ALA A 193 -10.26 13.78 -14.02
C ALA A 193 -10.41 14.51 -12.67
N THR A 194 -11.29 15.51 -12.63
CA THR A 194 -11.65 16.27 -11.44
C THR A 194 -12.23 15.32 -10.40
N LEU A 195 -11.36 14.64 -9.66
CA LEU A 195 -11.67 14.12 -8.35
C LEU A 195 -12.23 15.30 -7.58
N ARG A 196 -13.44 15.18 -7.02
CA ARG A 196 -13.83 16.08 -5.94
C ARG A 196 -12.67 16.03 -4.94
N THR A 197 -11.92 17.12 -4.79
CA THR A 197 -10.79 17.16 -3.87
C THR A 197 -11.40 17.08 -2.49
N ALA A 198 -11.58 15.86 -1.98
CA ALA A 198 -12.10 15.66 -0.64
C ALA A 198 -11.17 16.43 0.30
N THR A 199 -11.75 17.29 1.12
CA THR A 199 -11.00 18.07 2.10
C THR A 199 -11.15 17.38 3.45
N LEU A 200 -10.12 17.46 4.27
CA LEU A 200 -10.16 17.01 5.65
C LEU A 200 -10.16 18.23 6.56
N LEU A 201 -10.91 18.15 7.65
CA LEU A 201 -10.75 19.02 8.80
C LEU A 201 -10.01 18.23 9.88
N LEU A 202 -8.80 18.66 10.20
CA LEU A 202 -7.99 18.12 11.28
C LEU A 202 -8.11 19.04 12.49
N ALA A 203 -8.75 18.60 13.56
CA ALA A 203 -8.89 19.35 14.80
C ALA A 203 -7.92 18.79 15.85
N PHE A 204 -6.83 19.54 16.10
CA PHE A 204 -5.79 19.24 17.08
C PHE A 204 -6.09 19.95 18.39
N ASP A 205 -6.32 19.16 19.44
CA ASP A 205 -6.83 19.64 20.73
C ASP A 205 -8.03 20.60 20.58
N ALA A 206 -8.56 21.14 21.68
CA ALA A 206 -9.73 22.03 21.63
C ALA A 206 -9.47 23.41 20.97
N LYS A 207 -8.30 23.64 20.35
CA LYS A 207 -7.81 25.01 20.04
C LYS A 207 -7.39 25.24 18.60
N ARG A 208 -7.14 24.21 17.78
CA ARG A 208 -6.68 24.41 16.40
C ARG A 208 -7.33 23.42 15.44
N SER A 209 -8.15 23.93 14.53
CA SER A 209 -8.66 23.16 13.40
C SER A 209 -8.07 23.66 12.10
N MET A 210 -7.72 22.75 11.20
CA MET A 210 -7.11 23.06 9.91
C MET A 210 -7.80 22.29 8.80
N ARG A 211 -8.22 23.01 7.74
CA ARG A 211 -8.66 22.39 6.49
C ARG A 211 -7.44 22.05 5.64
N VAL A 212 -7.36 20.81 5.20
CA VAL A 212 -6.24 20.27 4.40
C VAL A 212 -6.77 19.42 3.26
N PRO A 213 -6.00 19.23 2.17
CA PRO A 213 -6.38 18.28 1.12
C PRO A 213 -6.55 16.87 1.67
N GLY A 214 -7.34 16.02 1.00
CA GLY A 214 -7.59 14.64 1.40
C GLY A 214 -6.41 13.67 1.29
N ARG A 215 -5.18 14.17 1.16
CA ARG A 215 -3.95 13.37 1.13
C ARG A 215 -2.88 14.08 1.96
N VAL A 216 -2.69 13.62 3.19
CA VAL A 216 -1.85 14.26 4.19
C VAL A 216 -0.79 13.32 4.73
N VAL A 217 0.38 13.85 5.01
CA VAL A 217 1.39 13.24 5.88
C VAL A 217 1.53 14.07 7.15
N LEU A 218 1.29 13.45 8.30
CA LEU A 218 1.25 14.09 9.62
C LEU A 218 2.53 13.76 10.40
N GLY A 219 3.06 14.76 11.12
CA GLY A 219 4.13 14.55 12.10
C GLY A 219 4.56 15.87 12.75
N ARG A 220 5.61 15.85 13.57
CA ARG A 220 6.14 17.08 14.20
C ARG A 220 7.00 17.92 13.27
N ASN A 221 7.57 17.31 12.23
CA ASN A 221 8.32 17.96 11.16
C ASN A 221 8.34 17.00 9.95
N PRO A 222 7.19 16.83 9.27
CA PRO A 222 7.06 15.77 8.28
C PRO A 222 7.75 16.13 6.98
N ASP A 223 8.53 15.18 6.47
CA ASP A 223 9.02 15.23 5.10
C ASP A 223 7.84 14.96 4.15
N PRO A 224 7.76 15.65 2.99
CA PRO A 224 6.77 15.31 1.97
C PRO A 224 6.96 13.87 1.50
N ILE A 225 5.89 13.08 1.52
CA ILE A 225 5.90 11.70 1.02
C ILE A 225 4.86 11.58 -0.08
N ASP A 226 5.30 11.14 -1.27
CA ASP A 226 4.43 10.74 -2.38
C ASP A 226 3.38 11.80 -2.77
N GLY A 227 3.76 13.07 -2.75
CA GLY A 227 2.88 14.19 -3.10
C GLY A 227 1.79 14.49 -2.05
N ARG A 228 1.83 13.86 -0.87
CA ARG A 228 0.95 14.21 0.24
C ARG A 228 1.29 15.57 0.82
N HIS A 229 0.26 16.29 1.24
CA HIS A 229 0.41 17.58 1.91
C HIS A 229 0.99 17.38 3.32
N PRO A 230 2.16 17.96 3.64
CA PRO A 230 2.74 17.85 4.96
C PRO A 230 1.97 18.69 5.98
N VAL A 231 1.61 18.08 7.10
CA VAL A 231 0.94 18.73 8.22
C VAL A 231 1.79 18.60 9.48
N ALA A 232 2.30 19.74 9.97
CA ALA A 232 3.04 19.81 11.21
C ALA A 232 2.11 20.03 12.41
N ALA A 233 2.17 19.14 13.40
CA ALA A 233 1.50 19.27 14.68
C ALA A 233 2.49 19.52 15.83
N VAL A 234 2.06 20.29 16.82
CA VAL A 234 2.86 20.57 18.03
C VAL A 234 2.79 19.33 18.93
N SER A 235 3.93 18.84 19.36
CA SER A 235 4.08 17.67 20.23
C SER A 235 4.89 18.07 21.45
N PRO A 236 4.25 18.50 22.55
CA PRO A 236 4.93 18.99 23.76
C PRO A 236 5.86 17.96 24.39
N GLY A 237 5.43 16.71 24.48
CA GLY A 237 6.20 15.56 24.96
C GLY A 237 7.20 15.03 23.92
N ARG A 238 7.17 15.53 22.69
CA ARG A 238 8.00 15.09 21.56
C ARG A 238 7.80 13.61 21.20
N GLU A 239 6.61 13.08 21.48
CA GLU A 239 6.23 11.70 21.20
C GLU A 239 5.72 11.52 19.76
N LEU A 240 5.33 12.61 19.09
CA LEU A 240 5.05 12.60 17.66
C LEU A 240 6.37 12.50 16.86
N SER A 241 6.45 11.53 15.96
CA SER A 241 7.61 11.35 15.08
C SER A 241 7.70 12.47 14.03
N ARG A 242 8.87 12.66 13.41
CA ARG A 242 9.06 13.67 12.35
C ARG A 242 8.02 13.50 11.25
N THR A 243 7.97 12.30 10.69
CA THR A 243 6.93 11.80 9.79
C THR A 243 6.30 10.60 10.48
N HIS A 244 5.00 10.68 10.78
CA HIS A 244 4.39 9.76 11.74
C HIS A 244 3.26 8.91 11.13
N ALA A 245 2.34 9.54 10.41
CA ALA A 245 1.23 8.84 9.79
C ALA A 245 0.83 9.46 8.45
N THR A 246 0.20 8.68 7.58
CA THR A 246 -0.51 9.21 6.42
C THR A 246 -2.01 9.16 6.64
N ILE A 247 -2.73 10.17 6.16
CA ILE A 247 -4.18 10.25 6.16
C ILE A 247 -4.63 10.48 4.72
N ASP A 248 -5.37 9.55 4.16
CA ASP A 248 -5.82 9.58 2.78
C ASP A 248 -7.35 9.45 2.73
N VAL A 249 -7.99 10.20 1.82
CA VAL A 249 -9.39 10.04 1.46
C VAL A 249 -9.45 9.33 0.12
N ASP A 250 -10.17 8.22 0.08
CA ASP A 250 -10.40 7.49 -1.17
C ASP A 250 -11.52 8.13 -2.02
N GLU A 251 -11.69 7.69 -3.27
CA GLU A 251 -12.71 8.27 -4.16
C GLU A 251 -14.15 7.99 -3.68
N MET A 252 -14.35 7.02 -2.78
CA MET A 252 -15.62 6.75 -2.12
C MET A 252 -15.84 7.66 -0.90
N SER A 253 -14.99 8.68 -0.71
CA SER A 253 -15.00 9.60 0.43
C SER A 253 -14.87 8.88 1.78
N ARG A 254 -14.04 7.84 1.86
CA ARG A 254 -13.70 7.18 3.13
C ARG A 254 -12.31 7.58 3.58
N ILE A 255 -12.16 7.79 4.88
CA ILE A 255 -10.88 8.17 5.48
C ILE A 255 -10.09 6.91 5.80
N CYS A 256 -8.82 6.88 5.40
CA CYS A 256 -7.87 5.85 5.80
C CYS A 256 -6.66 6.46 6.47
N VAL A 257 -6.19 5.83 7.54
CA VAL A 257 -4.98 6.20 8.28
C VAL A 257 -3.98 5.06 8.22
N THR A 258 -2.69 5.39 8.09
CA THR A 258 -1.59 4.42 8.16
C THR A 258 -0.53 4.98 9.10
N ASP A 259 -0.24 4.25 10.18
CA ASP A 259 0.94 4.48 11.03
C ASP A 259 2.18 4.04 10.25
N LEU A 260 3.20 4.90 10.17
CA LEU A 260 4.43 4.63 9.40
C LEU A 260 5.48 3.84 10.17
N GLY A 261 5.08 3.08 11.20
CA GLY A 261 5.99 2.27 12.01
C GLY A 261 6.74 3.10 13.04
N THR A 262 6.01 4.01 13.68
CA THR A 262 6.58 4.96 14.64
C THR A 262 6.71 4.35 16.02
N LEU A 263 7.59 4.91 16.86
CA LEU A 263 7.85 4.36 18.22
C LEU A 263 6.60 4.33 19.10
N ASN A 264 5.80 5.40 19.06
CA ASN A 264 4.62 5.55 19.92
C ASN A 264 3.31 5.15 19.22
N GLY A 265 3.37 4.92 17.91
CA GLY A 265 2.25 4.49 17.09
C GLY A 265 1.06 5.44 17.04
N VAL A 266 -0.02 4.94 16.45
CA VAL A 266 -1.30 5.66 16.34
C VAL A 266 -2.39 4.86 17.06
N THR A 267 -3.18 5.53 17.90
CA THR A 267 -4.27 4.91 18.67
C THR A 267 -5.60 5.54 18.31
N ILE A 268 -6.63 4.73 18.08
CA ILE A 268 -8.02 5.20 17.98
C ILE A 268 -8.56 5.38 19.40
N LEU A 269 -9.10 6.56 19.67
CA LEU A 269 -9.71 6.94 20.95
C LEU A 269 -11.24 6.78 20.88
N ASP A 270 -11.70 5.53 20.83
CA ASP A 270 -13.12 5.17 21.00
C ASP A 270 -13.39 4.63 22.42
N ALA A 271 -14.52 3.95 22.64
CA ALA A 271 -14.85 3.36 23.95
C ALA A 271 -13.86 2.28 24.41
N SER A 272 -13.11 1.66 23.49
CA SER A 272 -12.09 0.66 23.75
C SER A 272 -10.84 1.01 22.93
N PRO A 273 -9.96 1.90 23.44
CA PRO A 273 -8.80 2.40 22.72
C PRO A 273 -7.96 1.28 22.11
N ARG A 274 -7.61 1.42 20.83
CA ARG A 274 -6.89 0.39 20.08
C ARG A 274 -5.79 1.00 19.22
N GLN A 275 -4.62 0.38 19.23
CA GLN A 275 -3.50 0.79 18.40
C GLN A 275 -3.71 0.31 16.95
N LEU A 276 -3.32 1.14 15.99
CA LEU A 276 -3.25 0.75 14.59
C LEU A 276 -2.07 -0.20 14.38
N ILE A 277 -2.21 -1.11 13.41
CA ILE A 277 -1.09 -1.95 13.00
C ILE A 277 -0.19 -1.11 12.08
N ALA A 278 1.08 -0.96 12.45
CA ALA A 278 2.06 -0.23 11.67
C ALA A 278 2.14 -0.73 10.22
N GLY A 279 2.17 0.21 9.28
CA GLY A 279 2.19 -0.02 7.83
C GLY A 279 0.86 -0.48 7.24
N GLU A 280 -0.16 -0.78 8.05
CA GLU A 280 -1.46 -1.23 7.55
C GLU A 280 -2.46 -0.06 7.37
N PRO A 281 -3.06 0.08 6.17
CA PRO A 281 -4.18 1.00 5.98
C PRO A 281 -5.38 0.62 6.84
N THR A 282 -5.80 1.52 7.72
CA THR A 282 -6.99 1.36 8.57
C THR A 282 -8.06 2.38 8.20
N LEU A 283 -9.25 1.89 7.82
CA LEU A 283 -10.42 2.75 7.61
C LEU A 283 -10.93 3.29 8.95
N ILE A 284 -11.29 4.58 8.96
CA ILE A 284 -11.93 5.25 10.09
C ILE A 284 -13.15 6.03 9.62
N ASP A 285 -14.11 6.20 10.52
CA ASP A 285 -15.28 7.04 10.26
C ASP A 285 -14.91 8.52 10.41
N SER A 286 -15.64 9.38 9.70
CA SER A 286 -15.53 10.82 9.88
C SER A 286 -15.93 11.20 11.31
N GLY A 287 -15.12 12.05 11.96
CA GLY A 287 -15.25 12.42 13.37
C GLY A 287 -14.47 11.52 14.33
N THR A 288 -13.73 10.52 13.84
CA THR A 288 -12.89 9.66 14.68
C THR A 288 -11.78 10.47 15.35
N ARG A 289 -11.61 10.26 16.67
CA ARG A 289 -10.50 10.79 17.46
C ARG A 289 -9.33 9.82 17.45
N LEU A 290 -8.14 10.34 17.15
CA LEU A 290 -6.89 9.60 17.14
C LEU A 290 -5.87 10.25 18.07
N LEU A 291 -5.03 9.44 18.68
CA LEU A 291 -3.84 9.84 19.41
C LEU A 291 -2.60 9.45 18.59
N PHE A 292 -1.76 10.42 18.27
CA PHE A 292 -0.50 10.27 17.55
C PHE A 292 0.66 10.61 18.50
N GLY A 293 1.22 9.61 19.17
CA GLY A 293 2.09 9.86 20.33
C GLY A 293 1.33 10.61 21.44
N ASP A 294 1.64 11.89 21.62
CA ASP A 294 1.02 12.79 22.60
C ASP A 294 0.02 13.78 21.99
N VAL A 295 -0.28 13.65 20.69
CA VAL A 295 -1.14 14.59 19.96
C VAL A 295 -2.50 13.99 19.68
N GLU A 296 -3.54 14.53 20.29
CA GLU A 296 -4.92 14.19 19.94
C GLU A 296 -5.40 14.96 18.71
N CYS A 297 -6.03 14.26 17.77
CA CYS A 297 -6.60 14.84 16.57
C CYS A 297 -7.93 14.19 16.23
N THR A 298 -8.96 15.00 16.03
CA THR A 298 -10.22 14.56 15.41
C THR A 298 -10.14 14.77 13.91
N ILE A 299 -10.44 13.73 13.13
CA ILE A 299 -10.41 13.77 11.66
C ILE A 299 -11.82 13.74 11.12
N THR A 300 -12.23 14.79 10.41
CA THR A 300 -13.57 14.91 9.81
C THR A 300 -13.45 15.14 8.31
N LEU A 301 -14.31 14.51 7.52
CA LEU A 301 -14.47 14.89 6.11
C LEU A 301 -15.10 16.28 6.02
N ALA A 302 -14.44 17.17 5.30
CA ALA A 302 -15.00 18.45 4.91
C ALA A 302 -15.30 18.40 3.41
N PHE A 303 -16.56 18.57 3.05
CA PHE A 303 -16.93 18.85 1.67
C PHE A 303 -16.81 20.35 1.44
N GLU A 304 -16.24 20.76 0.31
CA GLU A 304 -16.43 22.13 -0.16
C GLU A 304 -17.90 22.27 -0.54
N GLU A 305 -18.63 23.14 0.16
CA GLU A 305 -19.91 23.63 -0.33
C GLU A 305 -19.63 24.40 -1.62
N ARG A 306 -20.16 23.91 -2.74
CA ARG A 306 -20.12 24.64 -4.00
C ARG A 306 -21.07 25.84 -3.87
N PRO A 307 -20.64 27.07 -4.20
CA PRO A 307 -21.51 28.25 -4.15
C PRO A 307 -22.73 28.12 -5.07
#